data_AF-A0A947EFX2-F1
#
_entry.id   AF-A0A947EFX2-F1
#
_cell.length_a   1.000
_cell.length_b   1.000
_cell.length_c   1.000
_cell.angle_alpha   90.00
_cell.angle_beta   90.00
_cell.angle_gamma   90.00
#
_symmetry.space_group_name_H-M   'P 1'
#
loop_
_entity.id
_entity.type
_entity.pdbx_description
1 polymer ?
#
loop_
_entity_poly.entity_id
_entity_poly.type
_entity_poly.pdbx_seq_one_letter_code
_entity_poly.pdbx_strand_id
1 'polypeptide(L)'
;MKELTAKELQQLSEHGLTKEQLFRQLEIFRKGIPHVQLERPATLLNGILSFTVQQEKERIDTFEKSLKKIHVTKFVPASGAATRMFKSLFSFIDGYKPYRETISEYSERSGDASLLELFENQQALPFYELLEKVETDADASESDIFFARVKAMLD
;
A
#
# COMPACT_ATOMS: atom_id res chain seq x y z
N MET A 1 34.95 0.68 -13.39
CA MET A 1 34.28 0.42 -12.09
C MET A 1 35.21 0.87 -11.00
N LYS A 2 34.74 1.60 -9.99
CA LYS A 2 35.60 2.03 -8.87
C LYS A 2 35.91 0.80 -8.01
N GLU A 3 37.18 0.56 -7.71
CA GLU A 3 37.57 -0.50 -6.78
C GLU A 3 37.14 -0.13 -5.36
N LEU A 4 36.58 -1.11 -4.65
CA LEU A 4 36.18 -0.97 -3.25
C LEU A 4 37.42 -1.00 -2.37
N THR A 5 37.50 -0.07 -1.42
CA THR A 5 38.56 -0.01 -0.42
C THR A 5 38.46 -1.18 0.56
N ALA A 6 39.55 -1.49 1.26
CA ALA A 6 39.57 -2.53 2.29
C ALA A 6 38.51 -2.31 3.38
N LYS A 7 38.25 -1.04 3.74
CA LYS A 7 37.22 -0.67 4.73
C LYS A 7 35.81 -0.96 4.23
N GLU A 8 35.50 -0.64 2.97
CA GLU A 8 34.19 -0.93 2.35
C GLU A 8 33.97 -2.45 2.23
N LEU A 9 35.03 -3.22 1.98
CA LEU A 9 34.96 -4.68 1.94
C LEU A 9 34.70 -5.31 3.29
N GLN A 10 35.33 -4.77 4.34
CA GLN A 10 35.05 -5.20 5.71
C GLN A 10 33.59 -4.91 6.07
N GLN A 11 33.09 -3.71 5.77
CA GLN A 11 31.69 -3.35 6.03
C GLN A 11 30.69 -4.24 5.29
N LEU A 12 30.95 -4.56 4.02
CA LEU A 12 30.12 -5.50 3.26
C LEU A 12 30.05 -6.87 3.94
N SER A 13 31.20 -7.38 4.38
CA SER A 13 31.27 -8.66 5.09
C SER A 13 30.51 -8.63 6.41
N GLU A 14 30.63 -7.55 7.19
CA GLU A 14 29.92 -7.38 8.46
C GLU A 14 28.39 -7.34 8.28
N HIS A 15 27.91 -6.83 7.13
CA HIS A 15 26.49 -6.81 6.77
C HIS A 15 26.03 -8.07 6.02
N GLY A 16 26.91 -9.06 5.82
CA GLY A 16 26.58 -10.29 5.11
C GLY A 16 26.30 -10.11 3.61
N LEU A 17 26.90 -9.09 2.99
CA LEU A 17 26.72 -8.76 1.57
C LEU A 17 27.96 -9.09 0.74
N THR A 18 27.77 -9.61 -0.47
CA THR A 18 28.84 -9.79 -1.45
C THR A 18 29.04 -8.55 -2.33
N LYS A 19 30.19 -8.46 -3.01
CA LYS A 19 30.45 -7.38 -3.99
C LYS A 19 29.40 -7.36 -5.09
N GLU A 20 29.01 -8.53 -5.58
CA GLU A 20 28.04 -8.70 -6.66
C GLU A 20 26.66 -8.20 -6.22
N GLN A 21 26.26 -8.47 -4.96
CA GLN A 21 25.02 -7.96 -4.39
C GLN A 21 25.04 -6.43 -4.28
N LEU A 22 26.15 -5.84 -3.83
CA LEU A 22 26.31 -4.38 -3.78
C LEU A 22 26.16 -3.76 -5.18
N PHE A 23 26.90 -4.25 -6.16
CA PHE A 23 26.84 -3.69 -7.51
C PHE A 23 25.46 -3.87 -8.14
N ARG A 24 24.77 -4.99 -7.88
CA ARG A 24 23.37 -5.17 -8.30
C ARG A 24 22.45 -4.12 -7.67
N GLN A 25 22.59 -3.83 -6.38
CA GLN A 25 21.79 -2.80 -5.70
C GLN A 25 22.09 -1.40 -6.24
N LEU A 26 23.36 -1.07 -6.49
CA LEU A 26 23.76 0.20 -7.09
C LEU A 26 23.19 0.37 -8.50
N GLU A 27 23.17 -0.70 -9.30
CA GLU A 27 22.53 -0.66 -10.61
C GLU A 27 21.02 -0.42 -10.53
N ILE A 28 20.33 -0.97 -9.53
CA ILE A 28 18.92 -0.66 -9.26
C ILE A 28 18.75 0.83 -8.91
N PHE A 29 19.64 1.42 -8.10
CA PHE A 29 19.58 2.86 -7.80
C PHE A 29 19.82 3.73 -9.04
N ARG A 30 20.72 3.31 -9.94
CA ARG A 30 21.05 4.06 -11.16
C ARG A 30 19.96 3.96 -12.24
N LYS A 31 19.42 2.76 -12.45
CA LYS A 31 18.40 2.49 -13.48
C LYS A 31 16.97 2.76 -12.99
N GLY A 32 16.79 2.88 -11.69
CA GLY A 32 15.48 2.84 -11.05
C GLY A 32 15.00 1.39 -10.86
N ILE A 33 13.94 1.25 -10.06
CA ILE A 33 13.26 -0.02 -9.89
C ILE A 33 12.45 -0.28 -11.17
N PRO A 34 12.66 -1.41 -11.88
CA PRO A 34 11.89 -1.70 -13.07
C PRO A 34 10.41 -1.84 -12.72
N HIS A 35 9.54 -1.43 -13.64
CA HIS A 35 8.11 -1.66 -13.48
C HIS A 35 7.83 -3.16 -13.36
N VAL A 36 7.01 -3.52 -12.38
CA VAL A 36 6.54 -4.89 -12.22
C VAL A 36 5.48 -5.15 -13.29
N GLN A 37 5.67 -6.21 -14.07
CA GLN A 37 4.62 -6.68 -14.96
C GLN A 37 3.55 -7.37 -14.13
N LEU A 38 2.40 -6.73 -13.99
CA LEU A 38 1.27 -7.29 -13.27
C LEU A 38 0.66 -8.42 -14.12
N GLU A 39 0.49 -9.60 -13.54
CA GLU A 39 -0.16 -10.73 -14.21
C GLU A 39 -1.68 -10.57 -14.16
N ARG A 40 -2.24 -10.46 -12.95
CA ARG A 40 -3.66 -10.27 -12.64
C ARG A 40 -3.83 -9.98 -11.14
N PRO A 41 -4.94 -9.36 -10.71
CA PRO A 41 -5.19 -9.16 -9.28
C PRO A 41 -5.27 -10.50 -8.53
N ALA A 42 -4.86 -10.48 -7.25
CA ALA A 42 -5.10 -11.59 -6.36
C ALA A 42 -6.59 -11.61 -5.98
N THR A 43 -7.26 -12.74 -6.22
CA THR A 43 -8.68 -12.95 -5.88
C THR A 43 -8.82 -14.23 -5.07
N LEU A 44 -10.03 -14.52 -4.56
CA LEU A 44 -10.31 -15.82 -3.96
C LEU A 44 -9.92 -16.94 -4.93
N LEU A 45 -9.18 -17.92 -4.42
CA LEU A 45 -8.62 -19.05 -5.18
C LEU A 45 -7.57 -18.67 -6.23
N ASN A 46 -7.13 -17.42 -6.24
CA ASN A 46 -6.10 -16.87 -7.12
C ASN A 46 -5.16 -15.99 -6.29
N GLY A 47 -4.23 -16.62 -5.59
CA GLY A 47 -3.32 -15.93 -4.68
C GLY A 47 -3.89 -15.65 -3.28
N ILE A 48 -5.22 -15.71 -3.09
CA ILE A 48 -5.88 -15.66 -1.78
C ILE A 48 -6.56 -17.01 -1.49
N LEU A 49 -6.21 -17.65 -0.37
CA LEU A 49 -6.85 -18.87 0.10
C LEU A 49 -8.08 -18.54 0.94
N SER A 50 -9.17 -19.28 0.73
CA SER A 50 -10.34 -19.28 1.59
C SER A 50 -10.41 -20.60 2.34
N PHE A 51 -10.72 -20.54 3.63
CA PHE A 51 -10.88 -21.73 4.46
C PHE A 51 -12.35 -21.94 4.82
N THR A 52 -12.74 -23.19 5.04
CA THR A 52 -14.05 -23.50 5.63
C THR A 52 -14.02 -23.22 7.13
N VAL A 53 -15.18 -23.02 7.75
CA VAL A 53 -15.30 -22.84 9.21
C VAL A 53 -14.58 -23.94 10.00
N GLN A 54 -14.62 -25.18 9.51
CA GLN A 54 -13.92 -26.30 10.13
C GLN A 54 -12.39 -26.16 10.00
N GLN A 55 -11.89 -25.79 8.82
CA GLN A 55 -10.46 -25.58 8.59
C GLN A 55 -9.91 -24.38 9.38
N GLU A 56 -10.70 -23.30 9.49
CA GLU A 56 -10.37 -22.15 10.33
C GLU A 56 -10.22 -22.58 11.79
N LYS A 57 -11.21 -23.31 12.31
CA LYS A 57 -11.18 -23.83 13.68
C LYS A 57 -9.97 -24.72 13.93
N GLU A 58 -9.68 -25.67 13.05
CA GLU A 58 -8.51 -26.55 13.19
C GLU A 58 -7.18 -25.77 13.22
N ARG A 59 -7.06 -24.72 12.41
CA ARG A 59 -5.86 -23.87 12.37
C ARG A 59 -5.73 -23.01 13.62
N ILE A 60 -6.82 -22.41 14.09
CA ILE A 60 -6.87 -21.66 15.34
C ILE A 60 -6.45 -22.57 16.50
N ASP A 61 -7.08 -23.75 16.63
CA ASP A 61 -6.77 -24.73 17.68
C ASP A 61 -5.29 -25.14 17.63
N THR A 62 -4.72 -25.31 16.44
CA THR A 62 -3.31 -25.66 16.24
C THR A 62 -2.39 -24.54 16.73
N PHE A 63 -2.69 -23.30 16.37
CA PHE A 63 -1.95 -22.13 16.81
C PHE A 63 -2.02 -21.97 18.33
N GLU A 64 -3.21 -22.05 18.93
CA GLU A 64 -3.42 -21.92 20.37
C GLU A 64 -2.67 -22.99 21.18
N LYS A 65 -2.69 -24.26 20.73
CA LYS A 65 -1.90 -25.34 21.36
C LYS A 65 -0.40 -25.07 21.31
N SER A 66 0.07 -24.35 20.30
CA SER A 66 1.49 -24.02 20.14
C SER A 66 1.95 -22.86 21.04
N LEU A 67 1.04 -22.01 21.55
CA LEU A 67 1.36 -20.82 22.35
C LEU A 67 2.20 -21.11 23.60
N LYS A 68 2.07 -22.31 24.18
CA LYS A 68 2.89 -22.73 25.34
C LYS A 68 4.36 -23.01 24.99
N LYS A 69 4.68 -23.16 23.70
CA LYS A 69 6.00 -23.56 23.19
C LYS A 69 6.68 -22.48 22.36
N ILE A 70 6.00 -21.37 22.07
CA ILE A 70 6.49 -20.28 21.23
C ILE A 70 6.31 -18.94 21.92
N HIS A 71 7.18 -17.98 21.62
CA HIS A 71 6.96 -16.59 21.98
C HIS A 71 6.33 -15.86 20.79
N VAL A 72 5.09 -15.40 20.95
CA VAL A 72 4.38 -14.68 19.88
C VAL A 72 4.87 -13.24 19.82
N THR A 73 5.30 -12.81 18.64
CA THR A 73 5.68 -11.42 18.38
C THR A 73 4.86 -10.90 17.21
N LYS A 74 4.22 -9.74 17.40
CA LYS A 74 3.59 -9.02 16.30
C LYS A 74 4.67 -8.31 15.50
N PHE A 75 5.06 -8.89 14.37
CA PHE A 75 5.98 -8.24 13.44
C PHE A 75 5.18 -7.46 12.40
N VAL A 76 5.23 -6.12 12.49
CA VAL A 76 4.73 -5.24 11.44
C VAL A 76 5.96 -4.77 10.65
N PRO A 77 6.20 -5.29 9.43
CA PRO A 77 7.29 -4.78 8.61
C PRO A 77 7.07 -3.30 8.30
N ALA A 78 8.15 -2.53 8.16
CA ALA A 78 8.06 -1.17 7.64
C ALA A 78 7.44 -1.21 6.24
N SER A 79 6.17 -0.84 6.11
CA SER A 79 5.35 -1.07 4.92
C SER A 79 5.58 -0.01 3.85
N GLY A 80 6.83 0.17 3.41
CA GLY A 80 7.16 1.17 2.40
C GLY A 80 6.32 1.04 1.11
N ALA A 81 5.87 -0.16 0.75
CA ALA A 81 4.98 -0.37 -0.39
C ALA A 81 3.55 0.16 -0.16
N ALA A 82 2.93 -0.16 0.97
CA ALA A 82 1.57 0.30 1.29
C ALA A 82 1.55 1.81 1.53
N THR A 83 2.52 2.35 2.27
CA THR A 83 2.63 3.80 2.47
C THR A 83 2.77 4.53 1.13
N ARG A 84 3.54 4.00 0.17
CA ARG A 84 3.63 4.58 -1.18
C ARG A 84 2.33 4.45 -1.97
N MET A 85 1.60 3.35 -1.82
CA MET A 85 0.32 3.10 -2.50
C MET A 85 -0.75 4.12 -2.09
N PHE A 86 -0.86 4.41 -0.79
CA PHE A 86 -1.88 5.33 -0.25
C PHE A 86 -1.38 6.78 -0.08
N LYS A 87 -0.13 7.08 -0.45
CA LYS A 87 0.48 8.41 -0.25
C LYS A 87 -0.35 9.53 -0.87
N SER A 88 -0.85 9.31 -2.08
CA SER A 88 -1.71 10.27 -2.80
C SER A 88 -3.00 10.55 -2.05
N LEU A 89 -3.65 9.51 -1.52
CA LEU A 89 -4.90 9.64 -0.76
C LEU A 89 -4.69 10.36 0.58
N PHE A 90 -3.60 10.06 1.30
CA PHE A 90 -3.24 10.82 2.51
C PHE A 90 -2.94 12.29 2.18
N SER A 91 -2.18 12.54 1.12
CA SER A 91 -1.86 13.92 0.68
C SER A 91 -3.12 14.69 0.27
N PHE A 92 -4.09 14.01 -0.32
CA PHE A 92 -5.40 14.53 -0.65
C PHE A 92 -6.18 14.92 0.61
N ILE A 93 -6.30 14.03 1.60
CA ILE A 93 -7.00 14.34 2.86
C ILE A 93 -6.41 15.56 3.57
N ASP A 94 -5.07 15.65 3.62
CA ASP A 94 -4.38 16.76 4.28
C ASP A 94 -4.54 18.08 3.49
N GLY A 95 -4.34 18.00 2.18
CA GLY A 95 -4.16 19.16 1.30
C GLY A 95 -5.41 19.69 0.61
N TYR A 96 -6.45 18.86 0.43
CA TYR A 96 -7.68 19.25 -0.25
C TYR A 96 -8.63 19.97 0.71
N LYS A 97 -9.35 20.96 0.20
CA LYS A 97 -10.35 21.72 0.95
C LYS A 97 -11.59 21.88 0.05
N PRO A 98 -12.64 21.05 0.22
CA PRO A 98 -13.81 21.04 -0.66
C PRO A 98 -14.50 22.39 -0.84
N TYR A 99 -14.42 23.27 0.16
CA TYR A 99 -15.00 24.61 0.13
C TYR A 99 -14.15 25.68 -0.59
N ARG A 100 -12.93 25.33 -1.04
CA ARG A 100 -11.99 26.27 -1.68
C ARG A 100 -11.64 25.91 -3.12
N GLU A 101 -11.60 24.63 -3.43
CA GLU A 101 -11.18 24.11 -4.73
C GLU A 101 -11.96 22.84 -5.05
N THR A 102 -12.14 22.58 -6.34
CA THR A 102 -12.69 21.34 -6.88
C THR A 102 -11.62 20.25 -6.94
N ILE A 103 -12.04 18.99 -7.12
CA ILE A 103 -11.11 17.86 -7.30
C ILE A 103 -10.19 18.08 -8.51
N SER A 104 -10.72 18.64 -9.60
CA SER A 104 -9.92 18.94 -10.80
C SER A 104 -8.83 19.98 -10.49
N GLU A 105 -9.18 21.08 -9.82
CA GLU A 105 -8.23 22.13 -9.46
C GLU A 105 -7.15 21.60 -8.50
N TYR A 106 -7.54 20.75 -7.53
CA TYR A 106 -6.59 20.08 -6.65
C TYR A 106 -5.63 19.17 -7.42
N SER A 107 -6.15 18.36 -8.35
CA SER A 107 -5.36 17.44 -9.16
C SER A 107 -4.32 18.19 -9.99
N GLU A 108 -4.70 19.29 -10.63
CA GLU A 108 -3.79 20.18 -11.36
C GLU A 108 -2.73 20.80 -10.45
N ARG A 109 -3.14 21.33 -9.28
CA ARG A 109 -2.25 22.00 -8.32
C ARG A 109 -1.25 21.03 -7.68
N SER A 110 -1.68 19.81 -7.38
CA SER A 110 -0.85 18.77 -6.78
C SER A 110 0.02 18.02 -7.80
N GLY A 111 -0.34 18.09 -9.08
CA GLY A 111 0.28 17.31 -10.15
C GLY A 111 -0.08 15.82 -10.08
N ASP A 112 -1.15 15.47 -9.36
CA ASP A 112 -1.59 14.08 -9.16
C ASP A 112 -2.89 13.79 -9.92
N ALA A 113 -2.74 13.39 -11.18
CA ALA A 113 -3.85 13.00 -12.05
C ALA A 113 -4.59 11.74 -11.57
N SER A 114 -3.95 10.91 -10.73
CA SER A 114 -4.56 9.64 -10.28
C SER A 114 -5.78 9.86 -9.38
N LEU A 115 -5.86 11.00 -8.70
CA LEU A 115 -6.99 11.36 -7.86
C LEU A 115 -8.24 11.71 -8.67
N LEU A 116 -8.06 12.40 -9.79
CA LEU A 116 -9.17 12.70 -10.69
C LEU A 116 -9.68 11.42 -11.36
N GLU A 117 -8.77 10.55 -11.80
CA GLU A 117 -9.14 9.24 -12.35
C GLU A 117 -9.90 8.39 -11.32
N LEU A 118 -9.45 8.39 -10.06
CA LEU A 118 -10.15 7.69 -8.97
C LEU A 118 -11.53 8.29 -8.71
N PHE A 119 -11.66 9.61 -8.72
CA PHE A 119 -12.94 10.30 -8.54
C PHE A 119 -13.96 9.89 -9.63
N GLU A 120 -13.52 9.89 -10.89
CA GLU A 120 -14.35 9.53 -12.05
C GLU A 120 -14.70 8.03 -12.08
N ASN A 121 -13.79 7.16 -11.61
CA ASN A 121 -13.91 5.70 -11.72
C ASN A 121 -14.16 4.97 -10.39
N GLN A 122 -14.51 5.69 -9.33
CA GLN A 122 -14.70 5.11 -7.99
C GLN A 122 -15.70 3.94 -7.97
N GLN A 123 -16.68 3.92 -8.88
CA GLN A 123 -17.67 2.85 -9.01
C GLN A 123 -17.06 1.49 -9.42
N ALA A 124 -15.88 1.49 -10.03
CA ALA A 124 -15.17 0.28 -10.41
C ALA A 124 -14.40 -0.37 -9.24
N LEU A 125 -14.35 0.29 -8.08
CA LEU A 125 -13.69 -0.26 -6.90
C LEU A 125 -14.44 -1.50 -6.40
N PRO A 126 -13.74 -2.60 -6.04
CA PRO A 126 -14.37 -3.83 -5.58
C PRO A 126 -15.13 -3.68 -4.26
N PHE A 127 -14.92 -2.57 -3.54
CA PHE A 127 -15.58 -2.22 -2.29
C PHE A 127 -16.50 -1.00 -2.42
N TYR A 128 -16.86 -0.58 -3.65
CA TYR A 128 -17.68 0.62 -3.87
C TYR A 128 -19.03 0.58 -3.13
N GLU A 129 -19.69 -0.58 -3.06
CA GLU A 129 -20.94 -0.75 -2.30
C GLU A 129 -20.81 -0.44 -0.80
N LEU A 130 -19.60 -0.57 -0.24
CA LEU A 130 -19.32 -0.16 1.15
C LEU A 130 -19.16 1.35 1.26
N LEU A 131 -18.55 1.98 0.25
CA LEU A 131 -18.35 3.43 0.18
C LEU A 131 -19.66 4.18 -0.04
N GLU A 132 -20.64 3.58 -0.72
CA GLU A 132 -21.97 4.17 -0.89
C GLU A 132 -22.72 4.31 0.43
N LYS A 133 -22.35 3.53 1.45
CA LYS A 133 -22.97 3.57 2.78
C LYS A 133 -22.34 4.61 3.70
N VAL A 134 -21.32 5.33 3.25
CA VAL A 134 -20.69 6.41 4.02
C VAL A 134 -21.71 7.55 4.13
N GLU A 135 -22.17 7.81 5.36
CA GLU A 135 -23.12 8.88 5.65
C GLU A 135 -22.49 10.25 5.40
N THR A 136 -23.25 11.14 4.77
CA THR A 136 -22.88 12.53 4.48
C THR A 136 -24.08 13.44 4.68
N ASP A 137 -23.84 14.74 4.81
CA ASP A 137 -24.92 15.73 4.94
C ASP A 137 -25.83 15.70 3.71
N ALA A 138 -27.13 15.93 3.91
CA ALA A 138 -28.14 15.85 2.82
C ALA A 138 -27.86 16.82 1.66
N ASP A 139 -27.17 17.93 1.94
CA ASP A 139 -26.83 18.97 0.98
C ASP A 139 -25.34 18.88 0.52
N ALA A 140 -24.64 17.80 0.86
CA ALA A 140 -23.23 17.61 0.55
C ALA A 140 -23.00 17.60 -0.97
N SER A 141 -21.95 18.31 -1.42
CA SER A 141 -21.54 18.25 -2.82
C SER A 141 -20.91 16.90 -3.15
N GLU A 142 -20.82 16.57 -4.44
CA GLU A 142 -20.11 15.36 -4.90
C GLU A 142 -18.64 15.32 -4.42
N SER A 143 -18.02 16.49 -4.31
CA SER A 143 -16.66 16.65 -3.77
C SER A 143 -16.57 16.35 -2.28
N ASP A 144 -17.59 16.74 -1.50
CA ASP A 144 -17.66 16.44 -0.06
C ASP A 144 -17.88 14.93 0.15
N ILE A 145 -18.76 14.33 -0.65
CA ILE A 145 -19.03 12.88 -0.61
C ILE A 145 -17.77 12.10 -0.96
N PHE A 146 -17.07 12.49 -2.02
CA PHE A 146 -15.81 11.83 -2.39
C PHE A 146 -14.75 11.98 -1.30
N PHE A 147 -14.61 13.16 -0.70
CA PHE A 147 -13.69 13.37 0.41
C PHE A 147 -14.00 12.45 1.60
N ALA A 148 -15.27 12.33 1.97
CA ALA A 148 -15.71 11.41 3.03
C ALA A 148 -15.41 9.95 2.69
N ARG A 149 -15.62 9.54 1.42
CA ARG A 149 -15.29 8.19 0.94
C ARG A 149 -13.80 7.91 1.00
N VAL A 150 -12.94 8.84 0.56
CA VAL A 150 -11.48 8.67 0.65
C VAL A 150 -11.03 8.57 2.10
N LYS A 151 -11.66 9.31 3.03
CA LYS A 151 -11.38 9.17 4.45
C LYS A 151 -11.74 7.76 4.96
N ALA A 152 -12.92 7.26 4.61
CA ALA A 152 -13.35 5.91 4.96
C ALA A 152 -12.50 4.79 4.33
N MET A 153 -11.80 5.04 3.21
CA MET A 153 -10.84 4.08 2.64
C MET A 153 -9.55 3.96 3.46
N LEU A 154 -9.20 4.98 4.24
CA LEU A 154 -7.93 5.08 4.98
C LEU A 154 -8.08 4.76 6.47
N ASP A 155 -9.31 4.72 6.99
CA ASP A 155 -9.69 4.32 8.35
C ASP A 155 -9.84 2.79 8.47
#